data_AF-A0A101G7U7-F1
#
_entry.id   AF-A0A101G7U7-F1
#
_cell.length_a   1.000
_cell.length_b   1.000
_cell.length_c   1.000
_cell.angle_alpha   90.00
_cell.angle_beta   90.00
_cell.angle_gamma   90.00
#
_symmetry.space_group_name_H-M   'P 1'
#
loop_
_entity.id
_entity.type
_entity.pdbx_description
1 polymer ?
#
loop_
_entity_poly.entity_id
_entity_poly.type
_entity_poly.pdbx_seq_one_letter_code
_entity_poly.pdbx_strand_id
1 'polypeptide(L)'
;MSVKCREAGIKLVINTSLRRLSYCRGDKTPSNYPVAVGKPSTPTPNGNYQVVNKTINPGGMLGTRWLGLSIPNGPYGIHGTNNPASIGQAVSHGCVRMHNSDIETIFPEVSIGTPVVISSQDIGGGKAPVQEHSGGKTYTVQSGDTLWQISIRFGVPLENIIKANPNMNPDQIYPGQQINIPQK
;
A
#
# COMPACT_ATOMS: atom_id res chain seq x y z
N MET A 1 -13.96 14.79 2.10
CA MET A 1 -12.72 15.56 2.32
C MET A 1 -11.56 14.79 1.70
N SER A 2 -10.63 15.51 1.08
CA SER A 2 -9.85 15.08 -0.10
C SER A 2 -8.64 14.22 0.25
N VAL A 3 -8.47 13.10 -0.47
CA VAL A 3 -7.22 12.33 -0.49
C VAL A 3 -6.08 13.27 -0.88
N LYS A 4 -5.05 13.38 -0.03
CA LYS A 4 -3.89 14.24 -0.32
C LYS A 4 -2.98 13.59 -1.35
N CYS A 5 -3.09 14.04 -2.60
CA CYS A 5 -2.27 13.61 -3.74
C CYS A 5 -0.95 14.39 -3.91
N ARG A 6 -0.45 15.09 -2.86
CA ARG A 6 0.60 16.14 -2.93
C ARG A 6 2.02 15.67 -3.33
N GLU A 7 2.16 14.52 -3.98
CA GLU A 7 3.44 14.02 -4.49
C GLU A 7 3.45 14.11 -6.02
N ALA A 8 4.60 14.49 -6.58
CA ALA A 8 4.79 14.48 -8.03
C ALA A 8 4.67 13.04 -8.56
N GLY A 9 3.82 12.82 -9.57
CA GLY A 9 3.63 11.52 -10.20
C GLY A 9 2.28 10.87 -9.91
N ILE A 10 2.18 9.58 -10.24
CA ILE A 10 0.96 8.79 -10.10
C ILE A 10 1.02 7.99 -8.81
N LYS A 11 -0.10 7.98 -8.06
CA LYS A 11 -0.27 7.19 -6.84
C LYS A 11 -1.70 6.66 -6.76
N LEU A 12 -1.85 5.44 -6.24
CA LEU A 12 -3.16 4.87 -5.91
C LEU A 12 -3.36 4.90 -4.39
N VAL A 13 -4.53 5.35 -3.94
CA VAL A 13 -4.90 5.33 -2.52
C VAL A 13 -6.21 4.58 -2.37
N ILE A 14 -6.18 3.46 -1.68
CA ILE A 14 -7.33 2.61 -1.41
C ILE A 14 -7.77 2.83 0.02
N ASN A 15 -9.02 3.25 0.19
CA ASN A 15 -9.70 3.29 1.47
C ASN A 15 -10.63 2.08 1.56
N THR A 16 -10.31 1.14 2.44
CA THR A 16 -11.04 -0.14 2.57
C THR A 16 -12.37 0.03 3.30
N SER A 17 -12.49 1.01 4.19
CA SER A 17 -13.74 1.32 4.91
C SER A 17 -14.74 2.04 4.00
N LEU A 18 -14.26 3.00 3.21
CA LEU A 18 -15.07 3.69 2.20
C LEU A 18 -15.29 2.86 0.94
N ARG A 19 -14.49 1.80 0.74
CA ARG A 19 -14.51 0.94 -0.46
C ARG A 19 -14.29 1.77 -1.73
N ARG A 20 -13.25 2.60 -1.68
CA ARG A 20 -12.86 3.49 -2.78
C ARG A 20 -11.39 3.39 -3.10
N LEU A 21 -11.06 3.48 -4.39
CA LEU A 21 -9.72 3.74 -4.89
C LEU A 21 -9.67 5.16 -5.46
N SER A 22 -8.75 5.96 -4.96
CA SER A 22 -8.39 7.27 -5.50
C SER A 22 -7.15 7.15 -6.39
N TYR A 23 -7.29 7.57 -7.63
CA TYR A 23 -6.19 7.73 -8.57
C TYR A 23 -5.69 9.17 -8.51
N CYS A 24 -4.48 9.35 -7.99
CA CYS A 24 -3.79 10.63 -7.89
C CYS A 24 -2.85 10.83 -9.08
N ARG A 25 -2.83 12.04 -9.64
CA ARG A 25 -1.90 12.46 -10.70
C ARG A 25 -1.38 13.88 -10.39
N GLY A 26 -0.23 13.97 -9.73
CA GLY A 26 0.30 15.23 -9.21
C GLY A 26 -0.73 16.00 -8.38
N ASP A 27 -0.79 17.32 -8.57
CA ASP A 27 -1.71 18.19 -7.81
C ASP A 27 -3.15 18.21 -8.33
N LYS A 28 -3.50 17.35 -9.30
CA LYS A 28 -4.88 17.28 -9.81
C LYS A 28 -5.82 16.67 -8.78
N THR A 29 -7.09 17.07 -8.84
CA THR A 29 -8.15 16.42 -8.07
C THR A 29 -8.18 14.92 -8.38
N PRO A 30 -8.12 14.03 -7.36
CA PRO A 30 -8.13 12.60 -7.60
C PRO A 30 -9.44 12.11 -8.23
N SER A 31 -9.32 11.26 -9.24
CA SER A 31 -10.45 10.46 -9.73
C SER A 31 -10.73 9.35 -8.71
N ASN A 32 -12.00 9.14 -8.37
CA ASN A 32 -12.38 8.18 -7.34
C ASN A 32 -13.27 7.09 -7.93
N TYR A 33 -12.91 5.84 -7.68
CA TYR A 33 -13.60 4.66 -8.18
C TYR A 33 -14.14 3.82 -7.02
N PRO A 34 -15.38 3.30 -7.10
CA PRO A 34 -15.86 2.31 -6.15
C PRO A 34 -15.09 1.00 -6.35
N VAL A 35 -14.78 0.31 -5.25
CA VAL A 35 -14.05 -0.97 -5.31
C VAL A 35 -14.67 -2.01 -4.40
N ALA A 36 -14.50 -3.29 -4.74
CA ALA A 36 -14.68 -4.37 -3.77
C ALA A 36 -13.37 -4.61 -3.01
N VAL A 37 -13.45 -4.94 -1.73
CA VAL A 37 -12.29 -5.22 -0.88
C VAL A 37 -12.44 -6.56 -0.15
N GLY A 38 -11.39 -6.96 0.56
CA GLY A 38 -11.40 -8.18 1.38
C GLY A 38 -12.49 -8.14 2.45
N LYS A 39 -13.18 -9.27 2.64
CA LYS A 39 -14.11 -9.46 3.77
C LYS A 39 -13.33 -9.45 5.11
N PRO A 40 -13.99 -9.23 6.26
CA PRO A 40 -13.31 -9.18 7.57
C PRO A 40 -12.43 -10.40 7.89
N SER A 41 -12.80 -11.60 7.43
CA SER A 41 -12.01 -12.82 7.66
C SER A 41 -10.81 -13.00 6.71
N THR A 42 -10.75 -12.26 5.60
CA THR A 42 -9.63 -12.24 4.66
C THR A 42 -9.46 -10.80 4.15
N PRO A 43 -9.03 -9.88 5.03
CA PRO A 43 -9.05 -8.45 4.76
C PRO A 43 -8.04 -8.08 3.69
N THR A 44 -8.29 -6.99 2.97
CA THR A 44 -7.25 -6.35 2.14
C THR A 44 -6.21 -5.76 3.09
N PRO A 45 -4.93 -6.19 3.03
CA PRO A 45 -3.93 -5.73 3.98
C PRO A 45 -3.68 -4.22 3.87
N ASN A 46 -3.76 -3.50 4.98
CA ASN A 46 -3.36 -2.10 5.05
C ASN A 46 -1.84 -1.98 4.94
N GLY A 47 -1.35 -0.94 4.28
CA GLY A 47 0.09 -0.70 4.13
C GLY A 47 0.43 0.20 2.96
N ASN A 48 1.73 0.40 2.76
CA ASN A 48 2.29 1.07 1.59
C ASN A 48 2.96 0.02 0.72
N TYR A 49 2.51 -0.08 -0.52
CA TYR A 49 2.92 -1.07 -1.50
C TYR A 49 3.24 -0.40 -2.83
N GLN A 50 3.65 -1.21 -3.80
CA GLN A 50 3.87 -0.77 -5.17
C GLN A 50 3.27 -1.77 -6.14
N VAL A 51 2.99 -1.31 -7.36
CA VAL A 51 2.66 -2.18 -8.48
C VAL A 51 3.92 -2.92 -8.94
N VAL A 52 3.90 -4.25 -8.94
CA VAL A 52 5.08 -5.10 -9.28
C VAL A 52 4.95 -5.80 -10.62
N ASN A 53 3.74 -5.99 -11.12
CA ASN A 53 3.48 -6.53 -12.46
C ASN A 53 2.13 -6.04 -12.99
N LYS A 54 1.92 -6.19 -14.30
CA LYS A 54 0.71 -5.79 -14.99
C LYS A 54 0.33 -6.84 -16.04
N THR A 55 -0.95 -7.18 -16.14
CA THR A 55 -1.47 -8.12 -17.16
C THR A 55 -2.70 -7.56 -17.85
N ILE A 56 -2.72 -7.63 -19.18
CA ILE A 56 -3.88 -7.29 -20.02
C ILE A 56 -4.66 -8.58 -20.28
N ASN A 57 -5.98 -8.51 -20.14
CA ASN A 57 -6.93 -9.60 -20.36
C ASN A 57 -6.60 -10.90 -19.59
N PRO A 58 -6.42 -10.85 -18.25
CA PRO A 58 -6.21 -12.06 -17.45
C PRO A 58 -7.44 -13.00 -17.45
N GLY A 59 -8.63 -12.47 -17.74
CA GLY A 59 -9.85 -13.26 -17.88
C GLY A 59 -10.42 -13.76 -16.55
N GLY A 60 -11.49 -14.55 -16.65
CA GLY A 60 -12.16 -15.15 -15.49
C GLY A 60 -12.57 -14.12 -14.43
N MET A 61 -12.35 -14.46 -13.16
CA MET A 61 -12.69 -13.58 -12.04
C MET A 61 -11.86 -12.30 -11.95
N LEU A 62 -10.73 -12.25 -12.66
CA LEU A 62 -9.81 -11.12 -12.67
C LEU A 62 -10.22 -10.03 -13.67
N GLY A 63 -11.13 -10.35 -14.60
CA GLY A 63 -11.67 -9.41 -15.57
C GLY A 63 -10.64 -9.00 -16.63
N THR A 64 -10.62 -7.72 -16.98
CA THR A 64 -9.88 -7.22 -18.16
C THR A 64 -8.47 -6.76 -17.85
N ARG A 65 -8.14 -6.40 -16.61
CA ARG A 65 -6.81 -5.91 -16.22
C ARG A 65 -6.41 -6.44 -14.85
N TRP A 66 -5.10 -6.62 -14.65
CA TRP A 66 -4.51 -7.00 -13.37
C TRP A 66 -3.29 -6.12 -13.07
N LEU A 67 -3.21 -5.60 -11.85
CA LEU A 67 -2.06 -4.90 -11.28
C LEU A 67 -1.63 -5.66 -10.02
N GLY A 68 -0.53 -6.41 -10.09
CA GLY A 68 0.01 -7.12 -8.94
C GLY A 68 0.63 -6.15 -7.93
N LEU A 69 0.44 -6.40 -6.64
CA LEU A 69 0.94 -5.56 -5.55
C LEU A 69 2.07 -6.23 -4.78
N SER A 70 2.98 -5.44 -4.25
CA SER A 70 4.10 -5.89 -3.40
C SER A 70 3.70 -6.33 -1.99
N ILE A 71 2.51 -6.91 -1.82
CA ILE A 71 2.03 -7.42 -0.53
C ILE A 71 2.69 -8.78 -0.28
N PRO A 72 3.33 -9.01 0.88
CA PRO A 72 3.95 -10.29 1.20
C PRO A 72 2.92 -11.42 1.32
N ASN A 73 3.37 -12.65 1.13
CA ASN A 73 2.62 -13.89 1.43
C ASN A 73 1.34 -14.13 0.59
N GLY A 74 1.27 -13.62 -0.64
CA GLY A 74 0.23 -14.05 -1.58
C GLY A 74 0.12 -13.16 -2.82
N PRO A 75 -0.54 -13.64 -3.89
CA PRO A 75 -0.79 -12.82 -5.07
C PRO A 75 -1.94 -11.84 -4.78
N TYR A 76 -1.62 -10.70 -4.18
CA TYR A 76 -2.58 -9.59 -4.05
C TYR A 76 -2.49 -8.67 -5.25
N GLY A 77 -3.65 -8.16 -5.67
CA GLY A 77 -3.73 -7.28 -6.83
C GLY A 77 -4.93 -6.36 -6.81
N ILE A 78 -4.85 -5.34 -7.67
CA ILE A 78 -6.00 -4.54 -8.12
C ILE A 78 -6.39 -5.11 -9.48
N HIS A 79 -7.63 -5.54 -9.64
CA HIS A 79 -8.06 -6.19 -10.88
C HIS A 79 -9.51 -5.83 -11.24
N GLY A 80 -9.91 -6.15 -12.47
CA GLY A 80 -11.29 -6.03 -12.93
C GLY A 80 -12.22 -7.05 -12.26
N THR A 81 -13.38 -7.34 -12.84
CA THR A 81 -14.22 -8.43 -12.33
C THR A 81 -15.19 -8.95 -13.37
N ASN A 82 -15.59 -10.22 -13.25
CA ASN A 82 -16.75 -10.80 -13.94
C ASN A 82 -18.04 -10.72 -13.09
N ASN A 83 -17.97 -10.19 -11.87
CA ASN A 83 -19.12 -9.98 -11.00
C ASN A 83 -19.21 -8.49 -10.60
N PRO A 84 -19.75 -7.61 -11.47
CA PRO A 84 -19.88 -6.17 -11.21
C PRO A 84 -20.68 -5.85 -9.94
N ALA A 85 -21.63 -6.70 -9.56
CA ALA A 85 -22.42 -6.52 -8.34
C ALA A 85 -21.57 -6.58 -7.06
N SER A 86 -20.37 -7.17 -7.11
CA SER A 86 -19.45 -7.21 -5.96
C SER A 86 -18.80 -5.85 -5.64
N ILE A 87 -18.80 -4.91 -6.58
CA ILE A 87 -18.17 -3.60 -6.41
C ILE A 87 -18.92 -2.81 -5.33
N GLY A 88 -18.17 -2.14 -4.44
CA GLY A 88 -18.73 -1.45 -3.28
C GLY A 88 -19.00 -2.37 -2.08
N GLN A 89 -18.55 -3.64 -2.11
CA GLN A 89 -18.72 -4.60 -1.02
C GLN A 89 -17.40 -5.13 -0.46
N ALA A 90 -17.42 -5.65 0.78
CA ALA A 90 -16.29 -6.33 1.42
C ALA A 90 -16.46 -7.85 1.30
N VAL A 91 -16.10 -8.41 0.15
CA VAL A 91 -16.44 -9.79 -0.24
C VAL A 91 -15.29 -10.59 -0.86
N SER A 92 -14.13 -9.95 -1.10
CA SER A 92 -13.00 -10.63 -1.72
C SER A 92 -12.14 -11.40 -0.70
N HIS A 93 -11.15 -12.14 -1.21
CA HIS A 93 -10.09 -12.78 -0.42
C HIS A 93 -8.87 -11.86 -0.21
N GLY A 94 -9.08 -10.55 -0.21
CA GLY A 94 -8.04 -9.54 0.04
C GLY A 94 -7.63 -8.74 -1.20
N CYS A 95 -7.90 -9.21 -2.42
CA CYS A 95 -7.71 -8.41 -3.64
C CYS A 95 -8.70 -7.25 -3.73
N VAL A 96 -8.30 -6.19 -4.44
CA VAL A 96 -9.15 -5.04 -4.72
C VAL A 96 -9.77 -5.20 -6.10
N ARG A 97 -11.11 -5.21 -6.18
CA ARG A 97 -11.81 -5.34 -7.46
C ARG A 97 -12.33 -3.99 -7.93
N MET A 98 -12.19 -3.71 -9.21
CA MET A 98 -12.73 -2.55 -9.90
C MET A 98 -13.72 -2.99 -10.97
N HIS A 99 -14.59 -2.08 -11.43
CA HIS A 99 -15.25 -2.28 -12.71
C HIS A 99 -14.20 -2.36 -13.83
N ASN A 100 -14.46 -3.18 -14.85
CA ASN A 100 -13.54 -3.35 -15.98
C ASN A 100 -13.24 -2.02 -16.68
N SER A 101 -14.26 -1.19 -16.90
CA SER A 101 -14.12 0.16 -17.48
C SER A 101 -13.20 1.08 -16.67
N ASP A 102 -13.29 1.00 -15.34
CA ASP A 102 -12.54 1.89 -14.44
C ASP A 102 -11.06 1.50 -14.40
N ILE A 103 -10.76 0.20 -14.29
CA ILE A 103 -9.37 -0.25 -14.31
C ILE A 103 -8.74 -0.05 -15.69
N GLU A 104 -9.49 -0.22 -16.78
CA GLU A 104 -9.02 0.09 -18.14
C GLU A 104 -8.62 1.55 -18.30
N THR A 105 -9.33 2.47 -17.64
CA THR A 105 -9.04 3.91 -17.68
C THR A 105 -7.71 4.24 -17.02
N ILE A 106 -7.41 3.66 -15.86
CA ILE A 106 -6.18 3.99 -15.11
C ILE A 106 -4.99 3.09 -15.47
N PHE A 107 -5.22 1.90 -16.01
CA PHE A 107 -4.17 0.93 -16.32
C PHE A 107 -3.05 1.45 -17.23
N PRO A 108 -3.29 2.19 -18.34
CA PRO A 108 -2.21 2.66 -19.20
C PRO A 108 -1.29 3.68 -18.50
N GLU A 109 -1.80 4.36 -17.49
CA GLU A 109 -1.09 5.42 -16.77
C GLU A 109 -0.28 4.89 -15.58
N VAL A 110 -0.75 3.81 -14.96
CA VAL A 110 -0.06 3.18 -13.82
C VAL A 110 1.17 2.42 -14.32
N SER A 111 2.35 2.75 -13.80
CA SER A 111 3.60 2.06 -14.12
C SER A 111 3.96 1.02 -13.05
N ILE A 112 4.82 0.06 -13.40
CA ILE A 112 5.50 -0.72 -12.36
C ILE A 112 6.28 0.25 -11.46
N GLY A 113 6.22 0.03 -10.15
CA GLY A 113 6.74 0.93 -9.12
C GLY A 113 5.76 2.02 -8.67
N THR A 114 4.59 2.18 -9.32
CA THR A 114 3.58 3.14 -8.86
C THR A 114 3.20 2.86 -7.40
N PRO A 115 3.30 3.86 -6.50
CA PRO A 115 2.92 3.71 -5.10
C PRO A 115 1.43 3.40 -4.93
N VAL A 116 1.13 2.49 -4.02
CA VAL A 116 -0.21 2.05 -3.64
C VAL A 116 -0.35 2.10 -2.12
N VAL A 117 -1.15 3.02 -1.61
CA VAL A 117 -1.44 3.15 -0.18
C VAL A 117 -2.78 2.50 0.11
N ILE A 118 -2.84 1.58 1.06
CA ILE A 118 -4.07 0.92 1.50
C ILE A 118 -4.30 1.24 2.97
N SER A 119 -5.48 1.77 3.30
CA SER A 119 -5.86 2.14 4.67
C SER A 119 -7.33 1.87 4.94
N SER A 120 -7.67 1.51 6.17
CA SER A 120 -9.05 1.49 6.68
C SER A 120 -9.50 2.83 7.27
N GLN A 121 -8.60 3.81 7.35
CA GLN A 121 -8.91 5.15 7.87
C GLN A 121 -9.06 6.15 6.74
N ASP A 122 -9.93 7.13 6.93
CA ASP A 122 -10.04 8.28 6.06
C ASP A 122 -8.75 9.10 6.10
N ILE A 123 -8.01 9.09 4.99
CA ILE A 123 -6.77 9.87 4.79
C ILE A 123 -7.12 11.36 4.54
N GLY A 124 -8.06 11.90 5.33
CA GLY A 124 -8.69 13.21 5.17
C GLY A 124 -8.52 14.10 6.40
N GLY A 125 -7.32 14.66 6.59
CA GLY A 125 -7.19 15.99 7.21
C GLY A 125 -7.15 16.12 8.73
N GLY A 126 -6.59 15.16 9.49
CA GLY A 126 -5.94 15.53 10.76
C GLY A 126 -4.63 16.25 10.45
N LYS A 127 -4.25 17.29 11.20
CA LYS A 127 -2.84 17.72 11.27
C LYS A 127 -2.01 16.44 11.42
N ALA A 128 -0.96 16.28 10.62
CA ALA A 128 0.04 15.28 10.98
C ALA A 128 0.37 15.54 12.45
N PRO A 129 0.30 14.56 13.36
CA PRO A 129 1.01 14.73 14.60
C PRO A 129 2.48 14.73 14.19
N VAL A 130 3.01 15.93 13.91
CA VAL A 130 4.38 16.24 14.31
C VAL A 130 4.36 16.11 15.83
N GLN A 131 4.62 14.90 16.29
CA GLN A 131 5.00 14.65 17.67
C GLN A 131 6.51 14.61 17.66
N GLU A 132 7.10 15.79 17.72
CA GLU A 132 8.45 15.96 18.23
C GLU A 132 8.44 15.41 19.67
N HIS A 133 8.95 14.19 19.86
CA HIS A 133 9.28 13.63 21.17
C HIS A 133 10.62 12.92 21.09
N SER A 134 11.60 13.55 21.72
CA SER A 134 12.95 13.10 21.95
C SER A 134 12.98 11.72 22.63
N GLY A 135 13.56 10.73 21.95
CA GLY A 135 13.80 9.39 22.48
C GLY A 135 13.71 8.29 21.43
N GLY A 136 14.79 8.08 20.67
CA GLY A 136 14.90 6.96 19.73
C GLY A 136 14.66 5.62 20.44
N LYS A 137 13.84 4.75 19.86
CA LYS A 137 13.66 3.39 20.37
C LYS A 137 14.75 2.51 19.76
N THR A 138 15.51 1.80 20.59
CA THR A 138 16.45 0.78 20.10
C THR A 138 15.75 -0.56 20.00
N TYR A 139 15.91 -1.26 18.88
CA TYR A 139 15.43 -2.61 18.67
C TYR A 139 16.60 -3.59 18.60
N THR A 140 16.51 -4.70 19.32
CA THR A 140 17.48 -5.79 19.23
C THR A 140 16.99 -6.80 18.20
N VAL A 141 17.77 -6.97 17.12
CA VAL A 141 17.50 -7.92 16.05
C VAL A 141 17.34 -9.33 16.62
N GLN A 142 16.29 -10.03 16.20
CA GLN A 142 16.01 -11.41 16.56
C GLN A 142 16.40 -12.35 15.41
N SER A 143 16.54 -13.64 15.72
CA SER A 143 16.79 -14.66 14.69
C SER A 143 15.64 -14.67 13.67
N GLY A 144 15.98 -14.53 12.39
CA GLY A 144 15.02 -14.47 11.28
C GLY A 144 14.48 -13.08 10.94
N ASP A 145 14.90 -12.03 11.64
CA ASP A 145 14.55 -10.66 11.27
C ASP A 145 15.26 -10.20 9.99
N THR A 146 14.57 -9.36 9.24
CA THR A 146 15.15 -8.53 8.18
C THR A 146 14.90 -7.05 8.50
N LEU A 147 15.78 -6.14 8.03
CA LEU A 147 15.54 -4.70 8.19
C LEU A 147 14.18 -4.27 7.63
N TRP A 148 13.76 -4.93 6.55
CA TRP A 148 12.46 -4.71 5.97
C TRP A 148 11.32 -5.10 6.94
N GLN A 149 11.35 -6.29 7.55
CA GLN A 149 10.34 -6.67 8.54
C GLN A 149 10.36 -5.78 9.79
N ILE A 150 11.53 -5.30 10.21
CA ILE A 150 11.68 -4.34 11.31
C ILE A 150 11.04 -3.00 10.92
N SER A 151 11.31 -2.49 9.71
CA SER A 151 10.65 -1.32 9.14
C SER A 151 9.13 -1.43 9.18
N ILE A 152 8.60 -2.58 8.78
CA ILE A 152 7.15 -2.86 8.84
C ILE A 152 6.66 -2.91 10.29
N ARG A 153 7.36 -3.62 11.19
CA ARG A 153 6.98 -3.79 12.61
C ARG A 153 6.84 -2.47 13.34
N PHE A 154 7.76 -1.54 13.09
CA PHE A 154 7.75 -0.23 13.74
C PHE A 154 7.00 0.84 12.93
N GLY A 155 6.54 0.51 11.71
CA GLY A 155 5.86 1.43 10.83
C GLY A 155 6.75 2.60 10.39
N VAL A 156 8.07 2.40 10.35
CA VAL A 156 9.07 3.41 9.99
C VAL A 156 9.61 3.05 8.61
N PRO A 157 9.64 3.95 7.62
CA PRO A 157 10.22 3.64 6.31
C PRO A 157 11.64 3.08 6.44
N LEU A 158 11.96 2.04 5.68
CA LEU A 158 13.28 1.38 5.70
C LEU A 158 14.42 2.39 5.55
N GLU A 159 14.27 3.36 4.65
CA GLU A 159 15.24 4.43 4.43
C GLU A 159 15.50 5.27 5.70
N ASN A 160 14.47 5.53 6.51
CA ASN A 160 14.63 6.28 7.75
C ASN A 160 15.40 5.46 8.80
N ILE A 161 15.17 4.14 8.84
CA ILE A 161 15.96 3.23 9.69
C ILE A 161 17.43 3.22 9.23
N ILE A 162 17.69 3.13 7.93
CA ILE A 162 19.07 3.15 7.41
C ILE A 162 19.77 4.47 7.76
N LYS A 163 19.11 5.61 7.54
CA LYS A 163 19.64 6.95 7.89
C LYS A 163 19.93 7.11 9.38
N ALA A 164 19.10 6.52 10.25
CA ALA A 164 19.31 6.56 11.70
C ALA A 164 20.45 5.65 12.19
N ASN A 165 21.01 4.81 11.32
CA ASN A 165 22.07 3.85 11.63
C ASN A 165 23.21 3.95 10.59
N PRO A 166 23.89 5.11 10.45
CA PRO A 166 24.85 5.35 9.37
C PRO A 166 26.08 4.43 9.41
N ASN A 167 26.38 3.81 10.57
CA ASN A 167 27.50 2.88 10.75
C ASN A 167 27.09 1.41 10.57
N MET A 168 25.83 1.14 10.21
CA MET A 168 25.30 -0.21 9.99
C MET A 168 25.33 -0.54 8.49
N ASN A 169 25.70 -1.77 8.15
CA ASN A 169 25.46 -2.29 6.79
C ASN A 169 23.97 -2.69 6.65
N PRO A 170 23.18 -2.06 5.77
CA PRO A 170 21.77 -2.38 5.62
C PRO A 170 21.49 -3.78 5.04
N ASP A 171 22.44 -4.35 4.32
CA ASP A 171 22.27 -5.68 3.70
C ASP A 171 22.64 -6.82 4.67
N GLN A 172 23.20 -6.50 5.84
CA GLN A 172 23.70 -7.49 6.80
C GLN A 172 23.38 -7.05 8.24
N ILE A 173 22.37 -7.70 8.82
CA ILE A 173 22.05 -7.57 10.25
C ILE A 173 22.18 -8.92 10.96
N TYR A 174 22.57 -8.89 12.23
CA TYR A 174 22.80 -10.09 13.04
C TYR A 174 21.87 -10.14 14.25
N PRO A 175 21.36 -11.31 14.65
CA PRO A 175 20.64 -11.44 15.91
C PRO A 175 21.47 -10.90 17.09
N GLY A 176 20.85 -10.11 17.95
CA GLY A 176 21.52 -9.39 19.05
C GLY A 176 22.01 -7.98 18.67
N GLN A 177 22.06 -7.63 17.39
CA GLN A 177 22.43 -6.29 16.93
C GLN A 177 21.39 -5.26 17.35
N GLN A 178 21.85 -4.12 17.86
CA GLN A 178 20.98 -3.00 18.20
C GLN A 178 20.79 -2.07 16.98
N ILE A 179 19.54 -1.72 16.69
CA ILE A 179 19.14 -0.83 15.60
C ILE A 179 18.36 0.32 16.19
N ASN A 180 18.78 1.54 15.86
CA ASN A 180 18.01 2.74 16.18
C ASN A 180 16.78 2.80 15.27
N ILE A 181 15.61 2.76 15.88
CA ILE A 181 14.32 2.93 15.22
C ILE A 181 13.88 4.38 15.45
N PRO A 182 14.01 5.28 14.44
CA PRO A 182 13.54 6.64 14.58
C PRO A 182 12.01 6.64 14.70
N GLN A 183 11.46 7.49 15.56
CA GLN A 183 10.00 7.62 15.65
C GLN A 183 9.44 8.36 14.42
N LYS A 184 8.14 8.20 14.20
CA LYS A 184 7.41 8.78 13.05
C LYS A 184 7.35 10.29 13.09
#